data_AF-A0A522C2T3-F1
#
_entry.id   AF-A0A522C2T3-F1
#
_cell.length_a   1.000
_cell.length_b   1.000
_cell.length_c   1.000
_cell.angle_alpha   90.00
_cell.angle_beta   90.00
_cell.angle_gamma   90.00
#
_symmetry.space_group_name_H-M   'P 1'
#
loop_
_entity.id
_entity.type
_entity.pdbx_description
1 polymer ?
#
loop_
_entity_poly.entity_id
_entity_poly.type
_entity_poly.pdbx_seq_one_letter_code
_entity_poly.pdbx_strand_id
1 'polypeptide(L)'
;MTYSDAIKNGFRLVHKNWQLVLVQLAMMVISCIGFFVFIGIPLAVAFVMFGLDLTELTRLKDLIGTMREPSEIISRYMGLLIVFLISFLIYLLFIASIGIYVFGGSAGLIGRMVRDNTAGFNMNIFFSEGKRLFFPLVGFTTIIGLIFIGVAFVLGLFGGGIAAIISIAKEHEATLALFLGIFFSLLLFCVGLVLIVCALALTLYGVASIVFKGSGPLKATKETIKYLYHHLDALWLYCIAFAGYILASFLLILLGTPFSLIPIAGPILALPYQLFSYTVQSYLGLVIICTIFIYYFSTEIRAEQATELQVEPVAEWVTQMPDTSQPQVSEPTPPQPEKEGPE
;
A
#
# COMPACT_ATOMS: atom_id res chain seq x y z
N MET A 1 -18.93 13.06 -2.22
CA MET A 1 -17.81 13.71 -1.51
C MET A 1 -16.84 14.28 -2.55
N THR A 2 -16.37 15.52 -2.40
CA THR A 2 -15.44 16.10 -3.40
C THR A 2 -14.00 15.61 -3.17
N TYR A 3 -13.16 15.59 -4.22
CA TYR A 3 -11.75 15.21 -4.11
C TYR A 3 -10.96 16.14 -3.17
N SER A 4 -11.26 17.44 -3.22
CA SER A 4 -10.60 18.43 -2.34
C SER A 4 -10.86 18.12 -0.88
N ASP A 5 -12.10 17.75 -0.53
CA ASP A 5 -12.46 17.44 0.85
C ASP A 5 -11.78 16.14 1.32
N ALA A 6 -11.67 15.13 0.46
CA ALA A 6 -10.96 13.89 0.78
C ALA A 6 -9.48 14.14 1.08
N ILE A 7 -8.81 14.92 0.23
CA ILE A 7 -7.40 15.25 0.39
C ILE A 7 -7.18 16.10 1.66
N LYS A 8 -7.99 17.16 1.85
CA LYS A 8 -7.90 18.03 3.04
C LYS A 8 -8.11 17.24 4.34
N ASN A 9 -9.10 16.35 4.37
CA ASN A 9 -9.35 15.49 5.51
C ASN A 9 -8.22 14.46 5.71
N GLY A 10 -7.61 13.96 4.62
CA GLY A 10 -6.41 13.13 4.67
C GLY A 10 -5.25 13.83 5.38
N PHE A 11 -4.93 15.07 4.98
CA PHE A 11 -3.91 15.89 5.65
C PHE A 11 -4.25 16.13 7.13
N ARG A 12 -5.50 16.49 7.44
CA ARG A 12 -5.94 16.73 8.83
C ARG A 12 -5.76 15.47 9.70
N LEU A 13 -6.09 14.30 9.15
CA LEU A 13 -6.01 13.03 9.86
C LEU A 13 -4.56 12.63 10.16
N VAL A 14 -3.66 12.80 9.18
CA VAL A 14 -2.22 12.53 9.40
C VAL A 14 -1.62 13.54 10.37
N HIS A 15 -1.97 14.82 10.26
CA HIS A 15 -1.47 15.85 11.17
C HIS A 15 -1.88 15.59 12.63
N LYS A 16 -3.14 15.18 12.86
CA LYS A 16 -3.63 14.75 14.19
C LYS A 16 -2.83 13.55 14.73
N ASN A 17 -2.29 12.71 13.85
CA ASN A 17 -1.65 11.43 14.18
C ASN A 17 -0.23 11.33 13.62
N TRP A 18 0.54 12.41 13.76
CA TRP A 18 1.91 12.51 13.24
C TRP A 18 2.84 11.43 13.80
N GLN A 19 2.49 10.80 14.94
CA GLN A 19 3.20 9.66 15.51
C GLN A 19 3.31 8.48 14.54
N LEU A 20 2.37 8.32 13.59
CA LEU A 20 2.48 7.31 12.55
C LEU A 20 3.71 7.53 11.65
N VAL A 21 4.10 8.78 11.42
CA VAL A 21 5.33 9.11 10.67
C VAL A 21 6.56 8.65 11.45
N LEU A 22 6.58 8.82 12.78
CA LEU A 22 7.66 8.32 13.62
C LEU A 22 7.76 6.79 13.58
N VAL A 23 6.63 6.09 13.53
CA VAL A 23 6.63 4.63 13.39
C VAL A 23 7.25 4.20 12.06
N GLN A 24 6.94 4.90 10.96
CA GLN A 24 7.58 4.65 9.66
C GLN A 24 9.09 4.96 9.67
N LEU A 25 9.50 6.03 10.35
CA LEU A 25 10.92 6.34 10.52
C LEU A 25 11.64 5.27 11.35
N ALA A 26 11.01 4.78 12.44
CA ALA A 26 11.55 3.67 13.22
C ALA A 26 11.70 2.41 12.38
N MET A 27 10.73 2.11 11.50
CA MET A 27 10.82 1.00 10.54
C MET A 27 12.01 1.16 9.59
N MET A 28 12.28 2.36 9.08
CA MET A 28 13.45 2.64 8.25
C MET A 28 14.75 2.34 9.00
N VAL A 29 14.87 2.80 10.25
CA VAL A 29 16.06 2.56 11.09
C VAL A 29 16.25 1.06 11.34
N ILE A 30 15.18 0.34 11.69
CA ILE A 30 15.22 -1.12 11.86
C ILE A 30 15.63 -1.81 10.55
N SER A 31 15.15 -1.31 9.41
CA SER A 31 15.51 -1.86 8.10
C SER A 31 17.00 -1.67 7.79
N CYS A 32 17.54 -0.49 8.09
CA CYS A 32 18.96 -0.18 7.93
C CYS A 32 19.83 -1.08 8.82
N ILE A 33 19.50 -1.19 10.11
CA ILE A 33 20.22 -2.08 11.05
C ILE A 33 20.10 -3.54 10.58
N GLY A 34 18.90 -3.96 10.17
CA GLY A 34 18.65 -5.30 9.64
C GLY A 34 19.53 -5.63 8.43
N PHE A 35 19.76 -4.67 7.52
CA PHE A 35 20.64 -4.88 6.38
C PHE A 35 22.08 -5.21 6.82
N PHE A 36 22.63 -4.45 7.76
CA PHE A 36 23.97 -4.72 8.28
C PHE A 36 24.05 -6.06 9.01
N VAL A 37 23.03 -6.40 9.80
CA VAL A 37 22.99 -7.66 10.56
C VAL A 37 22.86 -8.88 9.65
N PHE A 38 21.91 -8.86 8.72
CA PHE A 38 21.59 -10.02 7.89
C PHE A 38 22.48 -10.15 6.66
N ILE A 39 22.97 -9.05 6.08
CA ILE A 39 23.79 -9.08 4.86
C ILE A 39 25.23 -8.70 5.17
N GLY A 40 25.43 -7.59 5.89
CA GLY A 40 26.77 -7.05 6.16
C GLY A 40 27.66 -8.02 6.94
N ILE A 41 27.19 -8.54 8.09
CA ILE A 41 27.97 -9.44 8.93
C ILE A 41 28.26 -10.78 8.22
N PRO A 42 27.28 -11.51 7.65
CA PRO A 42 27.58 -12.76 6.95
C PRO A 42 28.53 -12.56 5.76
N LEU A 43 28.40 -11.45 5.04
CA LEU A 43 29.29 -11.12 3.95
C LEU A 43 30.72 -10.85 4.45
N ALA A 44 30.89 -10.08 5.53
CA ALA A 44 32.19 -9.82 6.15
C ALA A 44 32.86 -11.12 6.66
N VAL A 45 32.08 -11.98 7.33
CA VAL A 45 32.55 -13.30 7.80
C VAL A 45 32.97 -14.17 6.60
N ALA A 46 32.17 -14.18 5.53
CA ALA A 46 32.49 -14.94 4.33
C ALA A 46 33.78 -14.42 3.66
N PHE A 47 33.98 -13.11 3.56
CA PHE A 47 35.24 -12.54 3.06
C PHE A 47 36.46 -13.01 3.85
N VAL A 48 36.36 -13.01 5.19
CA VAL A 48 37.44 -13.50 6.06
C VAL A 48 37.66 -15.00 5.90
N MET A 49 36.59 -15.80 5.88
CA MET A 49 36.66 -17.26 5.81
C MET A 49 37.20 -17.76 4.46
N PHE A 50 36.82 -17.12 3.36
CA PHE A 50 37.30 -17.47 2.02
C PHE A 50 38.67 -16.85 1.68
N GLY A 51 39.27 -16.09 2.62
CA GLY A 51 40.58 -15.46 2.44
C GLY A 51 40.63 -14.50 1.25
N LEU A 52 39.48 -13.94 0.87
CA LEU A 52 39.38 -13.00 -0.23
C LEU A 52 39.93 -11.65 0.24
N ASP A 53 41.19 -11.41 -0.07
CA ASP A 53 41.82 -10.13 0.15
C ASP A 53 41.14 -9.10 -0.78
N LEU A 54 40.51 -8.06 -0.21
CA LEU A 54 39.88 -6.96 -0.97
C LEU A 54 40.90 -6.28 -1.93
N THR A 55 42.19 -6.52 -1.69
CA THR A 55 43.33 -6.13 -2.52
C THR A 55 43.36 -6.84 -3.89
N GLU A 56 42.87 -8.08 -4.02
CA GLU A 56 42.76 -8.76 -5.32
C GLU A 56 41.64 -8.18 -6.18
N LEU A 57 40.49 -7.83 -5.57
CA LEU A 57 39.35 -7.23 -6.27
C LEU A 57 39.61 -5.80 -6.77
N THR A 58 40.52 -5.07 -6.13
CA THR A 58 40.94 -3.72 -6.58
C THR A 58 41.89 -3.79 -7.78
N ARG A 59 42.50 -4.93 -8.09
CA ARG A 59 43.21 -5.19 -9.35
C ARG A 59 42.22 -5.61 -10.44
N LEU A 60 41.28 -4.73 -10.77
CA LEU A 60 40.26 -4.90 -11.83
C LEU A 60 40.86 -5.23 -13.22
N LYS A 61 42.16 -5.03 -13.41
CA LYS A 61 42.87 -5.32 -14.67
C LYS A 61 43.03 -6.83 -14.95
N ASP A 62 43.04 -7.68 -13.91
CA ASP A 62 43.09 -9.13 -14.07
C ASP A 62 41.71 -9.78 -14.24
N LEU A 63 40.63 -9.14 -13.75
CA LEU A 63 39.26 -9.64 -13.84
C LEU A 63 38.77 -9.84 -15.29
N ILE A 64 39.26 -9.04 -16.23
CA ILE A 64 38.99 -9.19 -17.68
C ILE A 64 39.79 -10.37 -18.28
N GLY A 65 40.97 -10.69 -17.72
CA GLY A 65 41.77 -11.85 -18.12
C GLY A 65 41.20 -13.17 -17.58
N THR A 66 40.67 -13.17 -16.36
CA THR A 66 40.05 -14.34 -15.72
C THR A 66 38.69 -14.72 -16.33
N MET A 67 38.04 -13.82 -17.08
CA MET A 67 36.81 -14.13 -17.83
C MET A 67 36.98 -15.14 -18.97
N ARG A 68 38.22 -15.57 -19.29
CA ARG A 68 38.45 -16.67 -20.24
C ARG A 68 38.01 -18.04 -19.72
N GLU A 69 37.92 -18.22 -18.39
CA GLU A 69 37.46 -19.46 -17.76
C GLU A 69 36.37 -19.16 -16.70
N PRO A 70 35.13 -18.87 -17.12
CA PRO A 70 34.04 -18.54 -16.21
C PRO A 70 33.73 -19.66 -15.19
N SER A 71 34.06 -20.91 -15.50
CA SER A 71 33.91 -22.05 -14.60
C SER A 71 34.76 -21.94 -13.33
N GLU A 72 35.97 -21.37 -13.43
CA GLU A 72 36.91 -21.29 -12.31
C GLU A 72 36.47 -20.21 -11.32
N ILE A 73 36.04 -19.04 -11.84
CA ILE A 73 35.42 -17.97 -11.05
C ILE A 73 34.15 -18.47 -10.36
N ILE A 74 33.24 -19.11 -11.11
CA ILE A 74 32.00 -19.63 -10.55
C ILE A 74 32.33 -20.60 -9.42
N SER A 75 33.16 -21.62 -9.65
CA SER A 75 33.50 -22.61 -8.61
C SER A 75 34.11 -21.99 -7.34
N ARG A 76 34.97 -20.97 -7.47
CA ARG A 76 35.64 -20.30 -6.36
C ARG A 76 34.72 -19.39 -5.56
N TYR A 77 33.73 -18.76 -6.21
CA TYR A 77 32.81 -17.82 -5.58
C TYR A 77 31.38 -18.38 -5.35
N MET A 78 31.08 -19.62 -5.77
CA MET A 78 29.76 -20.23 -5.59
C MET A 78 29.33 -20.26 -4.12
N GLY A 79 30.25 -20.60 -3.20
CA GLY A 79 29.95 -20.62 -1.76
C GLY A 79 29.57 -19.23 -1.24
N LEU A 80 30.34 -18.21 -1.60
CA LEU A 80 30.06 -16.81 -1.26
C LEU A 80 28.71 -16.35 -1.84
N LEU A 81 28.44 -16.69 -3.11
CA LEU A 81 27.20 -16.34 -3.80
C LEU A 81 25.98 -16.97 -3.13
N ILE A 82 26.06 -18.25 -2.73
CA ILE A 82 24.98 -18.96 -2.03
C ILE A 82 24.74 -18.33 -0.66
N VAL A 83 25.79 -18.08 0.13
CA VAL A 83 25.68 -17.42 1.45
C VAL A 83 25.05 -16.05 1.30
N PHE A 84 25.48 -15.26 0.31
CA PHE A 84 24.92 -13.96 0.01
C PHE A 84 23.43 -14.05 -0.38
N LEU A 85 23.07 -14.96 -1.29
CA LEU A 85 21.68 -15.14 -1.72
C LEU A 85 20.76 -15.54 -0.58
N ILE A 86 21.17 -16.49 0.26
CA ILE A 86 20.38 -16.92 1.43
C ILE A 86 20.24 -15.77 2.43
N SER A 87 21.35 -15.08 2.74
CA SER A 87 21.36 -13.92 3.64
C SER A 87 20.45 -12.80 3.15
N PHE A 88 20.52 -12.51 1.85
CA PHE A 88 19.67 -11.52 1.18
C PHE A 88 18.20 -11.93 1.20
N LEU A 89 17.89 -13.22 0.96
CA LEU A 89 16.52 -13.73 1.01
C LEU A 89 15.94 -13.63 2.43
N ILE A 90 16.71 -13.99 3.46
CA ILE A 90 16.31 -13.85 4.87
C ILE A 90 16.03 -12.38 5.20
N TYR A 91 16.93 -11.48 4.78
CA TYR A 91 16.73 -10.04 4.94
C TYR A 91 15.44 -9.56 4.28
N LEU A 92 15.18 -9.96 3.02
CA LEU A 92 13.95 -9.59 2.33
C LEU A 92 12.70 -10.09 3.05
N LEU A 93 12.69 -11.34 3.53
CA LEU A 93 11.57 -11.88 4.31
C LEU A 93 11.37 -11.13 5.62
N PHE A 94 12.44 -10.76 6.31
CA PHE A 94 12.41 -10.00 7.54
C PHE A 94 11.80 -8.61 7.32
N ILE A 95 12.30 -7.86 6.33
CA ILE A 95 11.79 -6.51 6.01
C ILE A 95 10.38 -6.55 5.48
N ALA A 96 10.03 -7.51 4.62
CA ALA A 96 8.67 -7.68 4.14
C ALA A 96 7.69 -7.95 5.30
N SER A 97 8.07 -8.82 6.24
CA SER A 97 7.25 -9.12 7.42
C SER A 97 7.04 -7.90 8.30
N ILE A 98 8.11 -7.17 8.64
CA ILE A 98 7.99 -5.93 9.43
C ILE A 98 7.18 -4.88 8.67
N GLY A 99 7.41 -4.74 7.38
CA GLY A 99 6.70 -3.78 6.54
C GLY A 99 5.21 -4.03 6.47
N ILE A 100 4.79 -5.28 6.24
CA ILE A 100 3.37 -5.65 6.23
C ILE A 100 2.76 -5.44 7.63
N TYR A 101 3.51 -5.76 8.70
CA TYR A 101 3.04 -5.55 10.06
C TYR A 101 2.82 -4.06 10.40
N VAL A 102 3.81 -3.21 10.10
CA VAL A 102 3.74 -1.75 10.34
C VAL A 102 2.68 -1.11 9.45
N PHE A 103 2.61 -1.52 8.19
CA PHE A 103 1.58 -1.06 7.25
C PHE A 103 0.18 -1.48 7.72
N GLY A 104 -0.01 -2.71 8.17
CA GLY A 104 -1.27 -3.19 8.74
C GLY A 104 -1.69 -2.44 10.00
N GLY A 105 -0.75 -2.19 10.93
CA GLY A 105 -1.00 -1.38 12.12
C GLY A 105 -1.42 0.05 11.77
N SER A 106 -0.75 0.66 10.78
CA SER A 106 -1.07 2.01 10.29
C SER A 106 -2.44 2.04 9.64
N ALA A 107 -2.71 1.12 8.71
CA ALA A 107 -3.96 1.02 7.98
C ALA A 107 -5.16 0.75 8.91
N GLY A 108 -5.02 -0.17 9.87
CA GLY A 108 -6.07 -0.47 10.84
C GLY A 108 -6.36 0.69 11.79
N LEU A 109 -5.32 1.39 12.27
CA LEU A 109 -5.50 2.59 13.08
C LEU A 109 -6.20 3.70 12.26
N ILE A 110 -5.76 3.94 11.02
CA ILE A 110 -6.40 4.92 10.12
C ILE A 110 -7.87 4.54 9.90
N GLY A 111 -8.18 3.28 9.60
CA GLY A 111 -9.57 2.82 9.43
C GLY A 111 -10.44 3.08 10.66
N ARG A 112 -9.91 2.83 11.87
CA ARG A 112 -10.62 3.18 13.11
C ARG A 112 -10.86 4.67 13.25
N MET A 113 -9.86 5.51 12.96
CA MET A 113 -9.98 6.96 13.07
C MET A 113 -10.90 7.57 12.00
N VAL A 114 -11.02 6.93 10.84
CA VAL A 114 -12.01 7.30 9.81
C VAL A 114 -13.43 6.94 10.28
N ARG A 115 -13.62 5.80 10.96
CA ARG A 115 -14.91 5.40 11.52
C ARG A 115 -15.30 6.24 12.74
N ASP A 116 -14.33 6.55 13.60
CA ASP A 116 -14.50 7.34 14.82
C ASP A 116 -13.51 8.53 14.82
N ASN A 117 -14.01 9.71 14.44
CA ASN A 117 -13.22 10.94 14.34
C ASN A 117 -12.57 11.38 15.68
N THR A 118 -13.02 10.85 16.82
CA THR A 118 -12.48 11.20 18.13
C THR A 118 -11.21 10.41 18.47
N ALA A 119 -11.08 9.19 17.94
CA ALA A 119 -9.93 8.33 18.17
C ALA A 119 -8.62 9.02 17.73
N GLY A 120 -7.60 8.93 18.58
CA GLY A 120 -6.24 9.38 18.31
C GLY A 120 -5.27 8.21 18.32
N PHE A 121 -3.99 8.50 18.05
CA PHE A 121 -2.95 7.49 18.06
C PHE A 121 -2.85 6.78 19.42
N ASN A 122 -2.92 5.45 19.40
CA ASN A 122 -2.68 4.59 20.55
C ASN A 122 -1.84 3.40 20.12
N MET A 123 -0.70 3.23 20.80
CA MET A 123 0.28 2.20 20.48
C MET A 123 -0.27 0.77 20.65
N ASN A 124 -1.11 0.55 21.66
CA ASN A 124 -1.75 -0.77 21.89
C ASN A 124 -2.71 -1.10 20.75
N ILE A 125 -3.48 -0.11 20.29
CA ILE A 125 -4.37 -0.27 19.14
C ILE A 125 -3.55 -0.56 17.88
N PHE A 126 -2.47 0.18 17.65
CA PHE A 126 -1.57 -0.04 16.51
C PHE A 126 -1.05 -1.48 16.45
N PHE A 127 -0.48 -1.99 17.55
CA PHE A 127 0.05 -3.36 17.60
C PHE A 127 -1.06 -4.42 17.47
N SER A 128 -2.25 -4.17 18.04
CA SER A 128 -3.39 -5.07 17.92
C SER A 128 -3.89 -5.17 16.47
N GLU A 129 -3.99 -4.03 15.77
CA GLU A 129 -4.37 -3.97 14.37
C GLU A 129 -3.31 -4.58 13.46
N GLY A 130 -2.02 -4.34 13.75
CA GLY A 130 -0.92 -4.97 13.04
C GLY A 130 -1.00 -6.49 13.09
N LYS A 131 -1.26 -7.07 14.27
CA LYS A 131 -1.44 -8.53 14.42
C LYS A 131 -2.68 -9.04 13.70
N ARG A 132 -3.81 -8.34 13.85
CA ARG A 132 -5.09 -8.72 13.23
C ARG A 132 -5.01 -8.73 11.71
N LEU A 133 -4.38 -7.71 11.13
CA LEU A 133 -4.32 -7.50 9.69
C LEU A 133 -3.12 -8.18 9.02
N PHE A 134 -2.14 -8.67 9.79
CA PHE A 134 -0.92 -9.28 9.24
C PHE A 134 -1.21 -10.37 8.20
N PHE A 135 -1.88 -11.45 8.59
CA PHE A 135 -2.15 -12.58 7.68
C PHE A 135 -3.08 -12.22 6.51
N PRO A 136 -4.19 -11.47 6.72
CA PRO A 136 -5.00 -10.98 5.61
C PRO A 136 -4.20 -10.15 4.60
N LEU A 137 -3.31 -9.26 5.07
CA LEU A 137 -2.49 -8.44 4.20
C LEU A 137 -1.38 -9.22 3.51
N VAL A 138 -0.74 -10.19 4.18
CA VAL A 138 0.20 -11.12 3.52
C VAL A 138 -0.50 -11.84 2.38
N GLY A 139 -1.64 -12.49 2.63
CA GLY A 139 -2.37 -13.21 1.60
C GLY A 139 -2.80 -12.30 0.45
N PHE A 140 -3.28 -11.09 0.76
CA PHE A 140 -3.71 -10.13 -0.26
C PHE A 140 -2.54 -9.63 -1.10
N THR A 141 -1.43 -9.23 -0.47
CA THR A 141 -0.23 -8.76 -1.17
C THR A 141 0.42 -9.87 -1.99
N THR A 142 0.37 -11.14 -1.55
CA THR A 142 0.80 -12.29 -2.36
C THR A 142 -0.05 -12.45 -3.62
N ILE A 143 -1.38 -12.33 -3.52
CA ILE A 143 -2.28 -12.41 -4.69
C ILE A 143 -2.00 -11.27 -5.67
N ILE A 144 -1.94 -10.03 -5.19
CA ILE A 144 -1.63 -8.86 -6.03
C ILE A 144 -0.23 -8.99 -6.65
N GLY A 145 0.75 -9.47 -5.89
CA GLY A 145 2.11 -9.72 -6.37
C GLY A 145 2.14 -10.75 -7.49
N LEU A 146 1.38 -11.86 -7.36
CA LEU A 146 1.27 -12.87 -8.40
C LEU A 146 0.62 -12.32 -9.68
N ILE A 147 -0.44 -11.51 -9.54
CA ILE A 147 -1.07 -10.80 -10.66
C ILE A 147 -0.05 -9.89 -11.34
N PHE A 148 0.72 -9.12 -10.56
CA PHE A 148 1.73 -8.20 -11.09
C PHE A 148 2.85 -8.95 -11.83
N ILE A 149 3.32 -10.08 -11.29
CA ILE A 149 4.30 -10.95 -11.97
C ILE A 149 3.74 -11.46 -13.30
N GLY A 150 2.49 -11.93 -13.32
CA GLY A 150 1.84 -12.40 -14.56
C GLY A 150 1.73 -11.29 -15.61
N VAL A 151 1.34 -10.08 -15.20
CA VAL A 151 1.27 -8.91 -16.08
C VAL A 151 2.64 -8.49 -16.60
N ALA A 152 3.65 -8.42 -15.72
CA ALA A 152 5.02 -8.08 -16.09
C ALA A 152 5.61 -9.10 -17.07
N PHE A 153 5.33 -10.38 -16.87
CA PHE A 153 5.72 -11.44 -17.80
C PHE A 153 5.11 -11.24 -19.19
N VAL A 154 3.81 -10.96 -19.27
CA VAL A 154 3.12 -10.67 -20.54
C VAL A 154 3.71 -9.43 -21.23
N LEU A 155 3.96 -8.35 -20.49
CA LEU A 155 4.63 -7.16 -21.03
C LEU A 155 6.04 -7.47 -21.54
N GLY A 156 6.79 -8.32 -20.85
CA GLY A 156 8.10 -8.78 -21.28
C GLY A 156 8.05 -9.54 -22.60
N LEU A 157 7.06 -10.41 -22.79
CA LEU A 157 6.83 -11.11 -24.06
C LEU A 157 6.51 -10.12 -25.20
N PHE A 158 5.67 -9.11 -24.95
CA PHE A 158 5.41 -8.05 -25.91
C PHE A 158 6.68 -7.26 -26.25
N GLY A 159 7.50 -6.93 -25.25
CA GLY A 159 8.80 -6.27 -25.46
C GLY A 159 9.75 -7.08 -26.33
N GLY A 160 9.82 -8.40 -26.11
CA GLY A 160 10.59 -9.32 -26.95
C GLY A 160 10.06 -9.40 -28.39
N GLY A 161 8.74 -9.46 -28.57
CA GLY A 161 8.10 -9.45 -29.90
C GLY A 161 8.35 -8.14 -30.66
N ILE A 162 8.23 -6.99 -29.97
CA ILE A 162 8.57 -5.67 -30.51
C ILE A 162 10.03 -5.63 -30.96
N ALA A 163 10.97 -6.14 -30.15
CA ALA A 163 12.38 -6.18 -30.50
C ALA A 163 12.64 -7.02 -31.76
N ALA A 164 11.94 -8.14 -31.93
CA ALA A 164 12.02 -8.96 -33.13
C ALA A 164 11.51 -8.20 -34.38
N ILE A 165 10.37 -7.51 -34.28
CA ILE A 165 9.82 -6.69 -35.37
C ILE A 165 10.80 -5.58 -35.77
N ILE A 166 11.39 -4.88 -34.79
CA ILE A 166 12.37 -3.82 -35.03
C ILE A 166 13.61 -4.39 -35.74
N SER A 167 14.06 -5.60 -35.34
CA SER A 167 15.20 -6.26 -35.98
C SER A 167 14.93 -6.54 -37.46
N ILE A 168 13.74 -7.04 -37.80
CA ILE A 168 13.34 -7.28 -39.20
C ILE A 168 13.25 -5.95 -39.97
N ALA A 169 12.64 -4.92 -39.37
CA ALA A 169 12.55 -3.60 -40.01
C ALA A 169 13.94 -2.98 -40.29
N LYS A 170 14.92 -3.25 -39.42
CA LYS A 170 16.30 -2.77 -39.56
C LYS A 170 17.02 -3.38 -40.75
N GLU A 171 16.65 -4.58 -41.17
CA GLU A 171 17.18 -5.22 -42.38
C GLU A 171 16.71 -4.52 -43.66
N HIS A 172 15.58 -3.83 -43.61
CA HIS A 172 15.02 -3.08 -44.74
C HIS A 172 15.45 -1.60 -44.72
N GLU A 173 15.07 -0.85 -43.67
CA GLU A 173 15.34 0.58 -43.58
C GLU A 173 15.63 1.02 -42.13
N ALA A 174 16.78 1.66 -41.92
CA ALA A 174 17.21 2.12 -40.59
C ALA A 174 16.25 3.16 -39.98
N THR A 175 15.67 4.04 -40.80
CA THR A 175 14.73 5.09 -40.34
C THR A 175 13.42 4.48 -39.85
N LEU A 176 12.89 3.48 -40.55
CA LEU A 176 11.68 2.76 -40.16
C LEU A 176 11.89 2.01 -38.84
N ALA A 177 13.03 1.34 -38.68
CA ALA A 177 13.38 0.64 -37.45
C ALA A 177 13.48 1.59 -36.23
N LEU A 178 14.09 2.77 -36.43
CA LEU A 178 14.18 3.78 -35.36
C LEU A 178 12.79 4.31 -34.98
N PHE A 179 11.95 4.63 -35.97
CA PHE A 179 10.58 5.08 -35.73
C PHE A 179 9.76 4.04 -34.95
N LEU A 180 9.74 2.78 -35.40
CA LEU A 180 9.05 1.69 -34.73
C LEU A 180 9.60 1.45 -33.31
N GLY A 181 10.93 1.54 -33.15
CA GLY A 181 11.59 1.41 -31.86
C GLY A 181 11.13 2.44 -30.84
N ILE A 182 11.12 3.72 -31.21
CA ILE A 182 10.65 4.80 -30.33
C ILE A 182 9.15 4.65 -30.06
N PHE A 183 8.35 4.42 -31.10
CA PHE A 183 6.90 4.31 -30.97
C PHE A 183 6.49 3.17 -30.01
N PHE A 184 6.99 1.96 -30.23
CA PHE A 184 6.65 0.82 -29.39
C PHE A 184 7.25 0.89 -28.00
N SER A 185 8.44 1.46 -27.83
CA SER A 185 9.03 1.70 -26.50
C SER A 185 8.16 2.67 -25.69
N LEU A 186 7.71 3.78 -26.30
CA LEU A 186 6.82 4.74 -25.66
C LEU A 186 5.45 4.12 -25.34
N LEU A 187 4.91 3.31 -26.24
CA LEU A 187 3.66 2.58 -26.01
C LEU A 187 3.78 1.63 -24.81
N LEU A 188 4.83 0.81 -24.78
CA LEU A 188 5.07 -0.14 -23.69
C LEU A 188 5.30 0.58 -22.36
N PHE A 189 6.01 1.71 -22.38
CA PHE A 189 6.18 2.58 -21.22
C PHE A 189 4.83 3.12 -20.70
N CYS A 190 3.98 3.66 -21.58
CA CYS A 190 2.65 4.17 -21.21
C CYS A 190 1.77 3.07 -20.62
N VAL A 191 1.71 1.89 -21.27
CA VAL A 191 0.94 0.74 -20.78
C VAL A 191 1.47 0.28 -19.41
N GLY A 192 2.79 0.17 -19.27
CA GLY A 192 3.44 -0.18 -18.01
C GLY A 192 3.10 0.79 -16.87
N LEU A 193 3.14 2.10 -17.15
CA LEU A 193 2.79 3.13 -16.17
C LEU A 193 1.33 3.02 -15.72
N VAL A 194 0.39 2.88 -16.66
CA VAL A 194 -1.03 2.69 -16.35
C VAL A 194 -1.24 1.44 -15.49
N LEU A 195 -0.57 0.33 -15.83
CA LEU A 195 -0.68 -0.91 -15.06
C LEU A 195 -0.13 -0.77 -13.64
N ILE A 196 1.00 -0.08 -13.46
CA ILE A 196 1.56 0.20 -12.12
C ILE A 196 0.57 1.04 -11.31
N VAL A 197 0.01 2.12 -11.89
CA VAL A 197 -0.96 2.98 -11.21
C VAL A 197 -2.22 2.19 -10.81
N CYS A 198 -2.76 1.40 -11.72
CA CYS A 198 -3.93 0.55 -11.44
C CYS A 198 -3.63 -0.50 -10.36
N ALA A 199 -2.45 -1.13 -10.38
CA ALA A 199 -2.05 -2.11 -9.37
C ALA A 199 -1.88 -1.49 -7.98
N LEU A 200 -1.27 -0.30 -7.89
CA LEU A 200 -1.14 0.41 -6.63
C LEU A 200 -2.49 0.91 -6.10
N ALA A 201 -3.36 1.42 -6.98
CA ALA A 201 -4.73 1.79 -6.61
C ALA A 201 -5.51 0.57 -6.07
N LEU A 202 -5.48 -0.54 -6.80
CA LEU A 202 -6.09 -1.81 -6.40
C LEU A 202 -5.56 -2.28 -5.04
N THR A 203 -4.26 -2.11 -4.79
CA THR A 203 -3.66 -2.43 -3.50
C THR A 203 -4.23 -1.58 -2.38
N LEU A 204 -4.24 -0.25 -2.52
CA LEU A 204 -4.67 0.65 -1.44
C LEU A 204 -6.17 0.56 -1.15
N TYR A 205 -7.01 0.49 -2.18
CA TYR A 205 -8.45 0.27 -2.00
C TYR A 205 -8.76 -1.14 -1.49
N GLY A 206 -7.95 -2.15 -1.85
CA GLY A 206 -8.08 -3.51 -1.33
C GLY A 206 -7.74 -3.60 0.15
N VAL A 207 -6.69 -2.90 0.58
CA VAL A 207 -6.37 -2.74 1.99
C VAL A 207 -7.51 -2.04 2.73
N ALA A 208 -8.11 -0.99 2.15
CA ALA A 208 -9.28 -0.35 2.74
C ALA A 208 -10.46 -1.33 2.91
N SER A 209 -10.77 -2.14 1.89
CA SER A 209 -11.80 -3.19 1.97
C SER A 209 -11.51 -4.18 3.11
N ILE A 210 -10.27 -4.70 3.21
CA ILE A 210 -9.88 -5.63 4.28
C ILE A 210 -10.04 -4.98 5.65
N VAL A 211 -9.63 -3.72 5.80
CA VAL A 211 -9.71 -3.00 7.08
C VAL A 211 -11.15 -2.78 7.52
N PHE A 212 -12.02 -2.31 6.61
CA PHE A 212 -13.39 -1.93 6.96
C PHE A 212 -14.37 -3.10 6.99
N LYS A 213 -14.29 -4.01 6.01
CA LYS A 213 -15.19 -5.16 5.84
C LYS A 213 -14.66 -6.45 6.50
N GLY A 214 -13.38 -6.50 6.90
CA GLY A 214 -12.78 -7.72 7.46
C GLY A 214 -12.74 -8.88 6.46
N SER A 215 -12.76 -8.58 5.17
CA SER A 215 -12.83 -9.56 4.09
C SER A 215 -11.53 -10.35 3.95
N GLY A 216 -11.65 -11.62 3.55
CA GLY A 216 -10.49 -12.45 3.21
C GLY A 216 -9.80 -11.97 1.92
N PRO A 217 -8.53 -12.36 1.68
CA PRO A 217 -7.71 -11.84 0.59
C PRO A 217 -8.37 -11.89 -0.80
N LEU A 218 -8.90 -13.06 -1.19
CA LEU A 218 -9.54 -13.26 -2.50
C LEU A 218 -10.83 -12.43 -2.65
N LYS A 219 -11.62 -12.37 -1.56
CA LYS A 219 -12.87 -11.59 -1.55
C LYS A 219 -12.55 -10.10 -1.68
N ALA A 220 -11.56 -9.61 -0.94
CA ALA A 220 -11.08 -8.23 -1.05
C ALA A 220 -10.62 -7.90 -2.47
N THR A 221 -9.80 -8.74 -3.11
CA THR A 221 -9.36 -8.51 -4.50
C THR A 221 -10.55 -8.39 -5.46
N LYS A 222 -11.51 -9.32 -5.39
CA LYS A 222 -12.69 -9.32 -6.27
C LYS A 222 -13.57 -8.09 -6.03
N GLU A 223 -13.84 -7.76 -4.78
CA GLU A 223 -14.64 -6.59 -4.40
C GLU A 223 -13.97 -5.29 -4.83
N THR A 224 -12.66 -5.17 -4.67
CA THR A 224 -11.94 -3.95 -5.06
C THR A 224 -11.87 -3.79 -6.57
N ILE A 225 -11.65 -4.86 -7.34
CA ILE A 225 -11.72 -4.79 -8.81
C ILE A 225 -13.13 -4.33 -9.22
N LYS A 226 -14.18 -4.91 -8.63
CA LYS A 226 -15.55 -4.49 -8.89
C LYS A 226 -15.75 -3.01 -8.54
N TYR A 227 -15.30 -2.57 -7.37
CA TYR A 227 -15.43 -1.20 -6.91
C TYR A 227 -14.71 -0.20 -7.84
N LEU A 228 -13.43 -0.46 -8.20
CA LEU A 228 -12.66 0.41 -9.10
C LEU A 228 -13.28 0.49 -10.49
N TYR A 229 -13.89 -0.59 -10.98
CA TYR A 229 -14.56 -0.60 -12.27
C TYR A 229 -15.86 0.24 -12.27
N HIS A 230 -16.62 0.21 -11.17
CA HIS A 230 -17.87 0.98 -11.03
C HIS A 230 -17.61 2.44 -10.65
N HIS A 231 -16.48 2.74 -9.99
CA HIS A 231 -16.11 4.07 -9.54
C HIS A 231 -14.77 4.51 -10.15
N LEU A 232 -14.78 4.86 -11.44
CA LEU A 232 -13.60 5.42 -12.12
C LEU A 232 -13.08 6.70 -11.43
N ASP A 233 -13.97 7.45 -10.77
CA ASP A 233 -13.63 8.60 -9.94
C ASP A 233 -12.65 8.25 -8.80
N ALA A 234 -12.74 7.05 -8.25
CA ALA A 234 -11.84 6.56 -7.21
C ALA A 234 -10.41 6.37 -7.75
N LEU A 235 -10.28 5.89 -8.99
CA LEU A 235 -9.00 5.78 -9.68
C LEU A 235 -8.42 7.17 -9.97
N TRP A 236 -9.26 8.11 -10.41
CA TRP A 236 -8.82 9.47 -10.71
C TRP A 236 -8.32 10.21 -9.47
N LEU A 237 -9.01 10.07 -8.33
CA LEU A 237 -8.55 10.59 -7.05
C LEU A 237 -7.17 10.03 -6.68
N TYR A 238 -6.96 8.72 -6.88
CA TYR A 238 -5.66 8.10 -6.65
C TYR A 238 -4.58 8.69 -7.56
N CYS A 239 -4.87 8.84 -8.86
CA CYS A 239 -3.94 9.46 -9.81
C CYS A 239 -3.53 10.87 -9.39
N ILE A 240 -4.48 11.71 -8.96
CA ILE A 240 -4.20 13.08 -8.48
C ILE A 240 -3.30 13.05 -7.24
N ALA A 241 -3.64 12.23 -6.25
CA ALA A 241 -2.88 12.12 -5.01
C ALA A 241 -1.46 11.59 -5.26
N PHE A 242 -1.33 10.58 -6.13
CA PHE A 242 -0.06 9.98 -6.51
C PHE A 242 0.80 10.93 -7.36
N ALA A 243 0.20 11.69 -8.29
CA ALA A 243 0.90 12.73 -9.03
C ALA A 243 1.45 13.83 -8.10
N GLY A 244 0.67 14.25 -7.10
CA GLY A 244 1.13 15.16 -6.05
C GLY A 244 2.33 14.62 -5.27
N TYR A 245 2.31 13.33 -4.94
CA TYR A 245 3.44 12.64 -4.29
C TYR A 245 4.69 12.58 -5.18
N ILE A 246 4.54 12.23 -6.46
CA ILE A 246 5.66 12.22 -7.42
C ILE A 246 6.24 13.63 -7.55
N LEU A 247 5.40 14.66 -7.71
CA LEU A 247 5.85 16.03 -7.85
C LEU A 247 6.63 16.50 -6.61
N ALA A 248 6.10 16.24 -5.40
CA ALA A 248 6.79 16.56 -4.16
C ALA A 248 8.11 15.79 -4.03
N SER A 249 8.12 14.49 -4.37
CA SER A 249 9.34 13.66 -4.34
C SER A 249 10.39 14.16 -5.33
N PHE A 250 9.97 14.57 -6.52
CA PHE A 250 10.83 15.17 -7.54
C PHE A 250 11.44 16.50 -7.05
N LEU A 251 10.63 17.37 -6.44
CA LEU A 251 11.10 18.63 -5.86
C LEU A 251 12.12 18.41 -4.73
N LEU A 252 11.91 17.40 -3.89
CA LEU A 252 12.89 17.00 -2.87
C LEU A 252 14.20 16.55 -3.54
N ILE A 253 14.15 15.62 -4.51
CA ILE A 253 15.38 15.18 -5.20
C ILE A 253 16.14 16.36 -5.82
N LEU A 254 15.43 17.30 -6.46
CA LEU A 254 16.01 18.51 -7.04
C LEU A 254 16.70 19.38 -5.97
N LEU A 255 16.06 19.56 -4.81
CA LEU A 255 16.60 20.33 -3.69
C LEU A 255 17.80 19.63 -3.01
N GLY A 256 17.86 18.29 -3.08
CA GLY A 256 18.98 17.50 -2.56
C GLY A 256 20.24 17.50 -3.43
N THR A 257 20.08 17.75 -4.73
CA THR A 257 21.17 17.66 -5.72
C THR A 257 22.36 18.61 -5.44
N PRO A 258 22.17 19.87 -5.00
CA PRO A 258 23.30 20.73 -4.66
C PRO A 258 24.21 20.17 -3.57
N PHE A 259 23.67 19.41 -2.62
CA PHE A 259 24.47 18.83 -1.54
C PHE A 259 25.39 17.71 -2.02
N SER A 260 25.02 16.96 -3.06
CA SER A 260 25.86 15.87 -3.59
C SER A 260 27.08 16.37 -4.40
N LEU A 261 27.05 17.64 -4.83
CA LEU A 261 28.14 18.26 -5.59
C LEU A 261 29.29 18.76 -4.72
N ILE A 262 29.12 18.86 -3.40
CA ILE A 262 30.14 19.36 -2.47
C ILE A 262 31.00 18.17 -1.98
N PRO A 263 32.30 18.09 -2.34
CA PRO A 263 33.18 17.03 -1.85
C PRO A 263 33.30 17.06 -0.32
N ILE A 264 33.30 15.89 0.33
CA ILE A 264 33.49 15.66 1.78
C ILE A 264 32.37 16.21 2.68
N ALA A 265 31.97 17.48 2.54
CA ALA A 265 30.87 18.06 3.31
C ALA A 265 29.48 17.62 2.80
N GLY A 266 29.38 17.31 1.50
CA GLY A 266 28.15 16.82 0.87
C GLY A 266 27.56 15.58 1.54
N PRO A 267 28.32 14.49 1.73
CA PRO A 267 27.84 13.29 2.43
C PRO A 267 27.34 13.56 3.86
N ILE A 268 28.00 14.46 4.61
CA ILE A 268 27.61 14.81 5.98
C ILE A 268 26.26 15.55 6.00
N LEU A 269 26.05 16.48 5.06
CA LEU A 269 24.78 17.20 4.90
C LEU A 269 23.68 16.35 4.24
N ALA A 270 24.07 15.37 3.42
CA ALA A 270 23.13 14.48 2.73
C ALA A 270 22.38 13.57 3.72
N LEU A 271 23.01 13.14 4.82
CA LEU A 271 22.35 12.30 5.83
C LEU A 271 21.11 12.96 6.48
N PRO A 272 21.21 14.15 7.10
CA PRO A 272 20.04 14.82 7.67
C PRO A 272 19.02 15.19 6.60
N TYR A 273 19.49 15.57 5.40
CA TYR A 273 18.61 15.86 4.26
C TYR A 273 17.80 14.62 3.81
N GLN A 274 18.45 13.46 3.76
CA GLN A 274 17.81 12.19 3.38
C GLN A 274 16.76 11.78 4.42
N LEU A 275 17.06 11.95 5.72
CA LEU A 275 16.11 11.67 6.80
C LEU A 275 14.90 12.60 6.72
N PHE A 276 15.13 13.90 6.46
CA PHE A 276 14.05 14.87 6.24
C PHE A 276 13.20 14.49 5.03
N SER A 277 13.84 14.19 3.88
CA SER A 277 13.15 13.82 2.65
C SER A 277 12.30 12.56 2.84
N TYR A 278 12.84 11.55 3.52
CA TYR A 278 12.11 10.33 3.86
C TYR A 278 10.91 10.61 4.79
N THR A 279 11.08 11.51 5.76
CA THR A 279 10.00 11.93 6.67
C THR A 279 8.86 12.59 5.89
N VAL A 280 9.18 13.50 4.97
CA VAL A 280 8.19 14.18 4.13
C VAL A 280 7.50 13.18 3.19
N GLN A 281 8.24 12.28 2.55
CA GLN A 281 7.69 11.24 1.69
C GLN A 281 6.77 10.28 2.47
N SER A 282 7.19 9.83 3.65
CA SER A 282 6.41 8.99 4.56
C SER A 282 5.10 9.67 4.97
N TYR A 283 5.19 10.96 5.33
CA TYR A 283 4.02 11.79 5.64
C TYR A 283 3.04 11.85 4.45
N LEU A 284 3.54 12.15 3.24
CA LEU A 284 2.69 12.22 2.05
C LEU A 284 2.10 10.84 1.69
N GLY A 285 2.85 9.75 1.85
CA GLY A 285 2.36 8.39 1.67
C GLY A 285 1.18 8.07 2.62
N LEU A 286 1.29 8.45 3.89
CA LEU A 286 0.18 8.35 4.85
C LEU A 286 -1.01 9.22 4.43
N VAL A 287 -0.78 10.42 3.90
CA VAL A 287 -1.87 11.29 3.42
C VAL A 287 -2.65 10.62 2.28
N ILE A 288 -1.96 9.97 1.34
CA ILE A 288 -2.60 9.19 0.27
C ILE A 288 -3.47 8.08 0.87
N ILE A 289 -2.93 7.29 1.80
CA ILE A 289 -3.67 6.20 2.46
C ILE A 289 -4.92 6.74 3.16
N CYS A 290 -4.78 7.78 3.97
CA CYS A 290 -5.91 8.43 4.66
C CYS A 290 -6.96 8.95 3.67
N THR A 291 -6.53 9.62 2.60
CA THR A 291 -7.42 10.15 1.56
C THR A 291 -8.25 9.05 0.91
N ILE A 292 -7.62 7.94 0.54
CA ILE A 292 -8.28 6.78 -0.07
C ILE A 292 -9.24 6.13 0.92
N PHE A 293 -8.84 5.95 2.18
CA PHE A 293 -9.67 5.34 3.21
C PHE A 293 -10.92 6.18 3.48
N ILE A 294 -10.77 7.50 3.57
CA ILE A 294 -11.87 8.44 3.75
C ILE A 294 -12.82 8.37 2.56
N TYR A 295 -12.29 8.41 1.34
CA TYR A 295 -13.09 8.35 0.13
C TYR A 295 -13.86 7.03 0.04
N TYR A 296 -13.18 5.89 0.16
CA TYR A 296 -13.77 4.55 0.14
C TYR A 296 -14.84 4.36 1.22
N PHE A 297 -14.58 4.81 2.45
CA PHE A 297 -15.57 4.75 3.53
C PHE A 297 -16.83 5.57 3.21
N SER A 298 -16.64 6.74 2.60
CA SER A 298 -17.75 7.64 2.27
C SER A 298 -18.63 7.15 1.12
N THR A 299 -18.05 6.46 0.13
CA THR A 299 -18.72 6.04 -1.10
C THR A 299 -19.30 4.64 -1.01
N GLU A 300 -18.60 3.70 -0.37
CA GLU A 300 -19.01 2.30 -0.30
C GLU A 300 -19.71 2.01 1.03
N ILE A 301 -19.02 2.22 2.16
CA ILE A 301 -19.49 1.75 3.46
C ILE A 301 -20.71 2.53 3.96
N ARG A 302 -20.66 3.87 3.85
CA ARG A 302 -21.77 4.73 4.27
C ARG A 302 -22.99 4.57 3.35
N ALA A 303 -22.77 4.29 2.07
CA ALA A 303 -23.84 4.04 1.11
C ALA A 303 -24.54 2.70 1.39
N GLU A 304 -23.77 1.62 1.63
CA GLU A 304 -24.32 0.31 2.04
C GLU A 304 -25.18 0.44 3.31
N GLN A 305 -24.68 1.13 4.35
CA GLN A 305 -25.43 1.36 5.60
C GLN A 305 -26.73 2.14 5.40
N ALA A 306 -26.73 3.13 4.49
CA ALA A 306 -27.93 3.91 4.18
C ALA A 306 -28.97 3.09 3.40
N THR A 307 -28.53 2.14 2.56
CA THR A 307 -29.42 1.22 1.83
C THR A 307 -30.01 0.16 2.75
N GLU A 308 -29.25 -0.42 3.68
CA GLU A 308 -29.78 -1.41 4.64
C GLU A 308 -30.88 -0.83 5.55
N LEU A 309 -30.74 0.43 5.98
CA LEU A 309 -31.76 1.14 6.79
C LEU A 309 -33.05 1.46 6.01
N GLN A 310 -33.06 1.39 4.68
CA GLN A 310 -34.24 1.62 3.85
C GLN A 310 -34.98 0.33 3.45
N VAL A 311 -34.40 -0.84 3.72
CA VAL A 311 -34.93 -2.14 3.28
C VAL A 311 -35.63 -2.92 4.41
N GLU A 312 -35.70 -2.42 5.65
CA GLU A 312 -36.67 -2.96 6.62
C GLU A 312 -38.10 -2.60 6.16
N PRO A 313 -38.90 -3.57 5.67
CA PRO A 313 -40.30 -3.30 5.43
C PRO A 313 -40.96 -3.22 6.80
N VAL A 314 -41.60 -2.09 7.10
CA VAL A 314 -42.64 -2.00 8.11
C VAL A 314 -43.76 -2.96 7.69
N ALA A 315 -43.64 -4.22 8.04
CA ALA A 315 -44.58 -5.26 7.72
C ALA A 315 -44.80 -6.13 8.96
N GLU A 316 -45.52 -5.59 9.95
CA GLU A 316 -46.37 -6.39 10.85
C GLU A 316 -47.21 -5.57 11.86
N TRP A 317 -47.94 -4.51 11.45
CA TRP A 317 -48.99 -3.95 12.33
C TRP A 317 -50.24 -3.48 11.56
N VAL A 318 -50.68 -4.23 10.55
CA VAL A 318 -52.06 -4.13 10.06
C VAL A 318 -52.52 -5.54 9.66
N THR A 319 -53.34 -6.16 10.50
CA THR A 319 -54.70 -6.67 10.19
C THR A 319 -55.09 -7.75 11.20
N GLN A 320 -55.85 -7.37 12.23
CA GLN A 320 -56.89 -8.24 12.81
C GLN A 320 -57.91 -7.33 13.50
N MET A 321 -58.88 -6.84 12.73
CA MET A 321 -60.21 -6.53 13.25
C MET A 321 -61.04 -7.81 13.13
N PRO A 322 -61.68 -8.30 14.19
CA PRO A 322 -62.89 -9.08 14.07
C PRO A 322 -64.10 -8.12 14.08
N ASP A 323 -64.85 -8.18 12.99
CA ASP A 323 -66.21 -7.66 12.92
C ASP A 323 -67.12 -8.53 13.82
N THR A 324 -67.75 -7.93 14.83
CA THR A 324 -68.96 -8.51 15.44
C THR A 324 -69.79 -7.41 16.11
N SER A 325 -70.82 -6.99 15.38
CA SER A 325 -72.20 -6.76 15.84
C SER A 325 -72.42 -6.53 17.35
N GLN A 326 -72.91 -5.34 17.71
CA GLN A 326 -73.53 -5.07 19.03
C GLN A 326 -74.71 -6.02 19.32
N PRO A 327 -75.02 -6.27 20.61
CA PRO A 327 -76.08 -5.49 21.23
C PRO A 327 -75.74 -4.92 22.62
N GLN A 328 -76.43 -3.82 22.94
CA GLN A 328 -76.54 -3.12 24.23
C GLN A 328 -76.49 -4.03 25.46
N VAL A 329 -75.91 -3.56 26.57
CA VAL A 329 -76.48 -3.59 27.94
C VAL A 329 -75.62 -2.74 28.91
N SER A 330 -76.28 -1.72 29.48
CA SER A 330 -76.10 -0.99 30.75
C SER A 330 -74.72 -0.69 31.35
N GLU A 331 -74.52 0.62 31.52
CA GLU A 331 -73.70 1.37 32.48
C GLU A 331 -73.80 0.85 33.93
N PRO A 332 -72.67 0.83 34.68
CA PRO A 332 -72.71 1.25 36.08
C PRO A 332 -71.60 2.25 36.43
N THR A 333 -72.07 3.43 36.80
CA THR A 333 -71.70 4.31 37.92
C THR A 333 -70.24 4.31 38.45
N PRO A 334 -69.54 5.46 38.42
CA PRO A 334 -68.29 5.65 39.16
C PRO A 334 -68.57 5.83 40.66
N PRO A 335 -67.76 5.26 41.57
CA PRO A 335 -67.88 5.56 43.00
C PRO A 335 -67.41 6.99 43.27
N GLN A 336 -68.31 7.77 43.89
CA GLN A 336 -68.05 9.08 44.48
C GLN A 336 -67.09 8.98 45.69
N PRO A 337 -66.40 10.08 46.03
CA PRO A 337 -65.40 10.13 47.08
C PRO A 337 -66.04 10.17 48.47
N GLU A 338 -65.47 9.39 49.38
CA GLU A 338 -65.80 9.40 50.80
C GLU A 338 -65.19 10.65 51.46
N LYS A 339 -66.05 11.45 52.08
CA LYS A 339 -65.70 12.63 52.88
C LYS A 339 -66.13 12.41 54.33
N GLU A 340 -65.21 12.72 55.24
CA GLU A 340 -65.38 13.18 56.63
C GLU A 340 -65.89 12.12 57.63
N GLY A 341 -65.29 11.87 58.81
CA GLY A 341 -64.28 12.53 59.65
C GLY A 341 -64.24 11.74 60.99
N PRO A 342 -64.08 12.38 62.17
CA PRO A 342 -62.90 12.97 62.80
C PRO A 342 -62.32 12.10 63.94
N GLU A 343 -61.03 12.27 64.27
CA GLU A 343 -60.47 12.29 65.64
C GLU A 343 -59.04 12.87 65.65
#